data_AF-A0A503WG83-F1
#
_entry.id   AF-A0A503WG83-F1
#
_cell.length_a   1.000
_cell.length_b   1.000
_cell.length_c   1.000
_cell.angle_alpha   90.00
_cell.angle_beta   90.00
_cell.angle_gamma   90.00
#
_symmetry.space_group_name_H-M   'P 1'
#
loop_
_entity.id
_entity.type
_entity.pdbx_description
1 polymer ?
#
loop_
_entity_poly.entity_id
_entity_poly.type
_entity_poly.pdbx_seq_one_letter_code
_entity_poly.pdbx_strand_id
1 'polypeptide(L)' 'MKLVKVLGIAAVAAMVFAAGVEANAKSTIANSPCKEDRQRLCPQFPNGKAGPCLKKHLKELSPACRAKVLGN' A
#
# COMPACT_ATOMS: atom_id res chain seq x y z
N MET A 1 -41.45 16.74 -33.94
CA MET A 1 -40.89 17.05 -32.61
C MET A 1 -39.59 16.24 -32.46
N LYS A 2 -38.47 16.69 -33.03
CA LYS A 2 -37.41 17.43 -32.31
C LYS A 2 -36.80 16.71 -31.07
N LEU A 3 -36.79 15.38 -31.02
CA LEU A 3 -36.03 14.62 -30.01
C LEU A 3 -34.93 13.69 -30.57
N VAL A 4 -34.52 13.90 -31.83
CA VAL A 4 -33.28 13.36 -32.43
C VAL A 4 -32.00 14.03 -31.88
N LYS A 5 -32.03 14.51 -30.63
CA LYS A 5 -31.03 15.42 -30.05
C LYS A 5 -30.59 15.03 -28.64
N VAL A 6 -30.78 13.76 -28.24
CA VAL A 6 -29.92 13.13 -27.23
C VAL A 6 -28.99 12.20 -27.99
N LEU A 7 -28.13 12.86 -28.76
CA LEU A 7 -26.92 12.32 -29.37
C LEU A 7 -26.14 11.57 -28.28
N GLY A 8 -25.97 10.27 -28.45
CA GLY A 8 -24.61 9.72 -28.45
C GLY A 8 -24.04 9.04 -27.21
N ILE A 9 -24.76 8.83 -26.10
CA ILE A 9 -24.11 8.27 -24.87
C ILE A 9 -24.94 7.21 -24.12
N ALA A 10 -25.68 6.36 -24.83
CA ALA A 10 -26.48 5.29 -24.18
C ALA A 10 -26.19 3.87 -24.71
N ALA A 11 -25.12 3.64 -25.46
CA ALA A 11 -24.82 2.34 -26.07
C ALA A 11 -23.33 1.92 -25.99
N VAL A 12 -22.67 2.18 -24.86
CA VAL A 12 -21.50 1.38 -24.42
C VAL A 12 -21.75 0.94 -22.97
N ALA A 13 -22.93 0.40 -22.73
CA ALA A 13 -23.19 -0.43 -21.56
C ALA A 13 -22.78 -1.86 -21.94
N ALA A 14 -21.88 -2.45 -21.16
CA ALA A 14 -21.42 -3.83 -21.22
C ALA A 14 -20.39 -4.18 -22.32
N MET A 15 -19.14 -3.77 -22.13
CA MET A 15 -17.96 -4.63 -22.27
C MET A 15 -16.69 -3.85 -21.87
N VAL A 16 -15.89 -4.42 -20.96
CA VAL A 16 -14.56 -3.97 -20.51
C VAL A 16 -14.51 -2.81 -19.50
N PHE A 17 -14.51 -3.12 -18.20
CA PHE A 17 -13.62 -2.49 -17.20
C PHE A 17 -13.54 -3.42 -15.97
N ALA A 18 -12.96 -4.61 -16.17
CA ALA A 18 -12.66 -5.59 -15.13
C ALA A 18 -11.18 -5.54 -14.70
N ALA A 19 -10.60 -4.35 -14.54
CA ALA A 19 -9.25 -4.19 -13.99
C ALA A 19 -9.16 -2.89 -13.20
N GLY A 20 -9.43 -2.97 -11.91
CA GLY A 20 -9.35 -1.85 -10.99
C GLY A 20 -9.58 -2.29 -9.55
N VAL A 21 -8.80 -3.26 -9.07
CA VAL A 21 -8.71 -3.49 -7.61
C VAL A 21 -7.96 -2.29 -7.05
N GLU A 22 -8.69 -1.31 -6.54
CA GLU A 22 -8.15 -0.25 -5.70
C GLU A 22 -7.73 -0.87 -4.35
N ALA A 23 -6.57 -1.52 -4.34
CA ALA A 23 -5.88 -1.94 -3.13
C ALA A 23 -5.29 -0.70 -2.43
N ASN A 24 -6.16 0.18 -1.94
CA ASN A 24 -5.78 1.15 -0.92
C ASN A 24 -5.57 0.38 0.38
N ALA A 25 -4.39 -0.24 0.49
CA ALA A 25 -3.87 -0.77 1.73
C ALA A 25 -3.63 0.41 2.67
N LYS A 26 -4.70 0.87 3.33
CA LYS A 26 -4.65 1.66 4.56
C LYS A 26 -3.92 0.79 5.57
N SER A 27 -2.59 0.86 5.54
CA SER A 27 -1.68 0.11 6.36
C SER A 27 -1.82 0.61 7.80
N THR A 28 -2.79 0.08 8.53
CA THR A 28 -2.93 0.25 9.97
C THR A 28 -1.60 -0.16 10.62
N ILE A 29 -0.90 0.83 11.19
CA ILE A 29 0.46 0.74 11.76
C ILE A 29 0.59 -0.31 12.87
N ALA A 30 -0.54 -0.85 13.36
CA ALA A 30 -0.59 -1.85 14.41
C ALA A 30 0.03 -3.20 14.03
N ASN A 31 0.10 -3.55 12.73
CA ASN A 31 0.67 -4.82 12.28
C ASN A 31 1.81 -4.61 11.27
N SER A 32 2.82 -3.82 11.66
CA SER A 32 4.00 -3.64 10.82
C SER A 32 4.79 -4.96 10.76
N PRO A 33 5.16 -5.44 9.55
CA PRO A 33 6.03 -6.62 9.40
C PRO A 33 7.41 -6.41 10.05
N CYS A 34 7.73 -5.19 10.46
CA CYS A 34 8.96 -4.82 11.14
C CYS A 34 8.94 -5.00 12.66
N LYS A 35 7.86 -5.52 13.27
CA LYS A 35 7.79 -5.62 14.74
C LYS A 35 8.93 -6.46 15.32
N GLU A 36 9.17 -7.63 14.75
CA GLU A 36 10.21 -8.56 15.23
C GLU A 36 11.62 -8.03 14.93
N ASP A 37 11.85 -7.56 13.71
CA ASP A 37 13.12 -6.91 13.34
C ASP A 37 13.42 -5.69 14.21
N ARG A 38 12.41 -4.89 14.56
CA ARG A 38 12.55 -3.77 15.51
C ARG A 38 12.92 -4.26 16.90
N GLN A 39 12.30 -5.34 17.39
CA GLN A 39 12.64 -5.94 18.69
C GLN A 39 14.08 -6.44 18.73
N ARG A 40 14.56 -7.05 17.65
CA ARG A 40 15.91 -7.63 17.57
C ARG A 40 17.00 -6.59 17.30
N LEU A 41 16.77 -5.67 16.36
CA LEU A 41 17.79 -4.74 15.85
C LEU A 41 17.71 -3.35 16.46
N CYS A 42 16.50 -2.92 16.86
CA CYS A 42 16.23 -1.55 17.32
C CYS A 42 15.44 -1.53 18.65
N PRO A 43 15.85 -2.28 19.70
CA PRO A 43 15.06 -2.45 20.92
C PRO A 43 14.79 -1.14 21.67
N GLN A 44 15.73 -0.19 21.60
CA GLN A 44 15.65 1.13 22.21
C GLN A 44 14.61 2.06 21.57
N PHE A 45 14.11 1.74 20.37
CA PHE A 45 13.16 2.59 19.65
C PHE A 45 11.72 2.13 19.87
N PRO A 46 10.79 3.03 20.24
CA PRO A 46 9.39 2.66 20.37
C PRO A 46 8.77 2.25 19.02
N ASN A 47 7.66 1.51 19.08
CA ASN A 47 6.91 1.07 17.90
C ASN A 47 6.56 2.26 17.00
N GLY A 48 6.73 2.10 15.69
CA GLY A 48 6.48 3.15 14.71
C GLY A 48 7.54 4.26 14.63
N LYS A 49 8.50 4.35 15.58
CA LYS A 49 9.60 5.34 15.54
C LYS A 49 10.97 4.76 15.18
N ALA A 50 11.04 3.45 14.92
CA ALA A 50 12.30 2.78 14.57
C ALA A 50 12.71 2.90 13.10
N GLY A 51 11.95 3.61 12.25
CA GLY A 51 12.22 3.72 10.81
C GLY A 51 13.68 4.07 10.46
N PRO A 52 14.28 5.10 11.07
CA PRO A 52 15.69 5.45 10.82
C PRO A 52 16.68 4.35 11.23
N CYS A 53 16.40 3.66 12.33
CA CYS A 53 17.23 2.55 12.80
C CYS A 53 17.11 1.36 11.84
N LEU A 54 15.89 0.95 11.48
CA LEU A 54 15.64 -0.14 10.53
C LEU A 54 16.30 0.14 9.17
N LYS A 55 16.33 1.40 8.72
CA LYS A 55 17.04 1.81 7.49
C LYS A 55 18.55 1.56 7.56
N LYS A 56 19.19 1.68 8.72
CA LYS A 56 20.61 1.33 8.89
C LYS A 56 20.84 -0.17 8.85
N HIS A 57 19.86 -0.95 9.27
CA HIS A 57 19.90 -2.41 9.30
C HIS A 57 19.21 -3.08 8.10
N LEU A 58 19.04 -2.39 6.96
CA LEU A 58 18.29 -2.90 5.78
C LEU A 58 18.69 -4.32 5.33
N LYS A 59 19.97 -4.68 5.47
CA LYS A 59 20.48 -6.01 5.08
C LYS A 59 20.11 -7.12 6.08
N GLU A 60 19.86 -6.76 7.33
CA GLU A 60 19.52 -7.66 8.43
C GLU A 60 18.02 -7.75 8.66
N LEU A 61 17.22 -6.88 8.04
CA LEU A 61 15.76 -6.93 8.10
C LEU A 61 15.22 -8.19 7.40
N SER A 62 14.13 -8.72 7.94
CA SER A 62 13.34 -9.74 7.28
C SER A 62 12.79 -9.22 5.94
N PRO A 63 12.60 -10.09 4.93
CA PRO A 63 12.16 -9.68 3.60
C PRO A 63 10.91 -8.79 3.60
N ALA A 64 9.93 -9.11 4.45
CA ALA A 64 8.69 -8.37 4.59
C ALA A 64 8.90 -6.96 5.19
N CYS A 65 9.74 -6.83 6.22
CA CYS A 65 10.07 -5.52 6.79
C CYS A 65 10.90 -4.68 5.82
N ARG A 66 11.88 -5.30 5.15
CA ARG A 66 12.70 -4.62 4.15
C ARG A 66 11.85 -4.06 3.01
N ALA A 67 10.92 -4.86 2.47
CA ALA A 67 9.96 -4.39 1.47
C ALA A 67 9.13 -3.21 1.96
N LYS A 68 8.71 -3.21 3.24
CA LYS A 68 7.97 -2.09 3.84
C LYS A 68 8.81 -0.82 4.01
N VAL A 69 10.09 -0.96 4.37
CA VAL A 69 11.02 0.17 4.58
C VAL A 69 11.48 0.77 3.25
N LEU A 70 11.61 -0.05 2.20
CA LEU A 70 12.01 0.36 0.85
C LEU A 70 10.84 0.82 -0.04
N GLY A 71 9.65 0.26 0.17
CA GLY A 71 8.43 0.57 -0.59
C GLY A 71 7.57 1.68 0.03
N ASN A 72 8.22 2.66 0.66
CA ASN A 72 7.58 3.90 1.13
C ASN A 72 8.05 5.08 0.29
#